data_AF-S3BA86-F1
#
_entry.id   AF-S3BA86-F1
#
_cell.length_a   1.000
_cell.length_b   1.000
_cell.length_c   1.000
_cell.angle_alpha   90.00
_cell.angle_beta   90.00
_cell.angle_gamma   90.00
#
_symmetry.space_group_name_H-M   'P 1'
#
loop_
_entity.id
_entity.type
_entity.pdbx_description
1 polymer ?
#
loop_
_entity_poly.entity_id
_entity_poly.type
_entity_poly.pdbx_seq_one_letter_code
_entity_poly.pdbx_strand_id
1 'polypeptide(L)'
;MQRGQEGRNLEGMSSVIVVHPPLPGGGRHVTAHGEPLGTAYGLTDLIEYLSRAGLDVATVDLYDESVIEWQGGNHLVWGREAD
;
A
#
# COMPACT_ATOMS: atom_id res chain seq x y z
N MET A 1 32.57 12.69 4.24
CA MET A 1 31.46 13.64 4.44
C MET A 1 30.59 13.58 3.19
N GLN A 2 29.72 12.57 3.12
CA GLN A 2 28.81 12.38 1.98
C GLN A 2 27.55 13.20 2.23
N ARG A 3 27.17 13.92 1.18
CA ARG A 3 26.24 15.04 1.11
C ARG A 3 24.86 14.79 1.75
N GLY A 4 24.29 15.91 2.19
CA GLY A 4 22.98 16.04 2.81
C GLY A 4 21.87 15.37 2.02
N GLN A 5 21.04 14.65 2.77
CA GLN A 5 19.70 14.26 2.35
C GLN A 5 18.82 15.51 2.46
N GLU A 6 18.82 16.32 1.40
CA GLU A 6 17.93 17.48 1.24
C GLU A 6 16.97 17.16 0.08
N GLY A 7 15.67 17.24 0.37
CA GLY A 7 14.62 17.12 -0.65
C GLY A 7 13.48 16.17 -0.32
N ARG A 8 12.92 16.19 0.91
CA ARG A 8 11.52 15.75 1.08
C ARG A 8 10.62 16.86 0.53
N ASN A 9 10.46 16.89 -0.79
CA ASN A 9 9.35 17.58 -1.43
C ASN A 9 8.41 16.52 -1.99
N LEU A 10 7.35 16.21 -1.25
CA LEU A 10 6.23 15.37 -1.70
C LEU A 10 5.01 16.26 -1.97
N GLU A 11 5.19 17.28 -2.81
CA GLU A 11 4.08 17.98 -3.46
C GLU A 11 3.57 17.12 -4.62
N GLY A 12 2.56 16.33 -4.31
CA GLY A 12 1.78 15.59 -5.29
C GLY A 12 0.84 14.69 -4.51
N MET A 13 -0.46 14.92 -4.65
CA MET A 13 -1.56 14.15 -4.06
C MET A 13 -1.52 12.72 -4.60
N SER A 14 -0.50 11.96 -4.20
CA SER A 14 -0.38 10.53 -4.39
C SER A 14 -1.35 9.90 -3.40
N SER A 15 -2.19 8.97 -3.86
CA SER A 15 -3.21 8.33 -3.03
C SER A 15 -2.61 7.91 -1.69
N VAL A 16 -3.39 8.09 -0.62
CA VAL A 16 -2.97 7.87 0.76
C VAL A 16 -2.30 6.50 0.90
N ILE A 17 -2.83 5.50 0.19
CA ILE A 17 -2.39 4.11 0.21
C ILE A 17 -2.17 3.66 -1.23
N VAL A 18 -1.04 3.00 -1.49
CA VAL A 18 -0.76 2.32 -2.76
C VAL A 18 -0.47 0.86 -2.49
N VAL A 19 -1.22 -0.02 -3.15
CA VAL A 19 -1.00 -1.47 -3.14
C VAL A 19 -0.41 -1.87 -4.48
N HIS A 20 0.88 -2.20 -4.43
CA HIS A 20 1.71 -2.53 -5.60
C HIS A 20 1.25 -3.85 -6.27
N PRO A 21 1.73 -4.16 -7.48
CA PRO A 21 1.40 -5.42 -8.15
C PRO A 21 1.70 -6.66 -7.31
N PRO A 22 0.92 -7.75 -7.47
CA PRO A 22 1.23 -9.03 -6.88
C PRO A 22 2.67 -9.47 -7.11
N LEU A 23 3.34 -9.89 -6.05
CA LEU A 23 4.66 -10.46 -6.13
C LEU A 23 4.59 -11.88 -6.72
N PRO A 24 5.63 -12.34 -7.44
CA PRO A 24 5.70 -13.71 -7.95
C PRO A 24 5.57 -14.77 -6.85
N GLY A 25 6.03 -14.47 -5.63
CA GLY A 25 5.93 -15.32 -4.45
C GLY A 25 4.64 -15.18 -3.63
N GLY A 26 3.68 -14.38 -4.11
CA GLY A 26 2.44 -14.05 -3.40
C GLY A 26 2.54 -12.78 -2.56
N GLY A 27 1.37 -12.22 -2.25
CA GLY A 27 1.21 -10.96 -1.55
C GLY A 27 1.53 -9.74 -2.40
N ARG A 28 1.36 -8.56 -1.79
CA ARG A 28 1.55 -7.24 -2.40
C ARG A 28 2.28 -6.33 -1.43
N HIS A 29 3.23 -5.57 -1.96
CA HIS A 29 3.87 -4.50 -1.19
C HIS A 29 2.86 -3.37 -0.96
N VAL A 30 2.89 -2.77 0.23
CA VAL A 30 1.98 -1.69 0.63
C VAL A 30 2.80 -0.48 1.04
N THR A 31 2.47 0.68 0.48
CA THR A 31 3.05 1.97 0.87
C THR A 31 1.93 2.94 1.26
N ALA A 32 2.13 3.73 2.31
CA ALA A 32 1.23 4.82 2.69
C ALA A 32 1.99 6.14 2.70
N HIS A 33 1.48 7.16 2.02
CA HIS A 33 2.17 8.45 1.84
C HIS A 33 3.63 8.31 1.35
N GLY A 34 3.91 7.29 0.53
CA GLY A 34 5.25 6.98 0.03
C GLY A 34 6.14 6.15 0.98
N GLU A 35 5.71 5.90 2.21
CA GLU A 35 6.46 5.10 3.19
C GLU A 35 6.04 3.62 3.14
N PRO A 36 6.99 2.67 3.15
CA PRO A 36 6.67 1.25 3.10
C PRO A 36 6.07 0.74 4.43
N LEU A 37 4.91 0.10 4.36
CA LEU A 37 4.26 -0.53 5.52
C LEU A 37 4.59 -2.03 5.65
N GLY A 38 4.76 -2.73 4.53
CA GLY A 38 5.07 -4.15 4.52
C GLY A 38 4.58 -4.89 3.28
N THR A 39 4.46 -6.21 3.39
CA THR A 39 3.91 -7.10 2.34
C THR A 39 2.67 -7.78 2.88
N ALA A 40 1.51 -7.46 2.32
CA ALA A 40 0.22 -8.04 2.69
C ALA A 40 -0.12 -9.22 1.78
N TYR A 41 -0.57 -10.34 2.36
CA TYR A 41 -0.98 -11.53 1.61
C TYR A 41 -2.50 -11.62 1.43
N GLY A 42 -3.23 -10.61 1.90
CA GLY A 42 -4.66 -10.51 1.79
C GLY A 42 -5.17 -9.24 2.46
N LEU A 43 -6.50 -9.07 2.45
CA LEU A 43 -7.12 -7.87 3.00
C LEU A 43 -6.91 -7.71 4.51
N THR A 44 -6.88 -8.82 5.26
CA THR A 44 -6.63 -8.79 6.70
C THR A 44 -5.25 -8.21 7.02
N ASP A 45 -4.20 -8.64 6.31
CA ASP A 45 -2.85 -8.11 6.51
C ASP A 45 -2.78 -6.62 6.14
N LEU A 46 -3.46 -6.22 5.06
CA LEU A 46 -3.56 -4.82 4.66
C LEU A 46 -4.18 -3.98 5.79
N ILE A 47 -5.32 -4.40 6.32
CA ILE A 47 -6.02 -3.71 7.41
C ILE A 47 -5.11 -3.56 8.64
N GLU A 48 -4.38 -4.62 9.01
CA GLU A 48 -3.42 -4.59 10.11
C GLU A 48 -2.30 -3.57 9.88
N TYR A 49 -1.74 -3.50 8.67
CA TYR A 49 -0.71 -2.52 8.33
C TYR A 49 -1.23 -1.09 8.40
N LEU A 50 -2.42 -0.84 7.87
CA LEU A 50 -3.06 0.48 7.90
C LEU A 50 -3.36 0.92 9.34
N SER A 51 -3.91 0.02 10.16
CA SER A 51 -4.18 0.29 11.57
C SER A 51 -2.89 0.66 12.33
N ARG A 52 -1.79 -0.07 12.10
CA ARG A 52 -0.48 0.24 12.71
C ARG A 52 0.11 1.57 12.24
N ALA A 53 -0.22 1.99 11.03
CA ALA A 53 0.14 3.30 10.49
C ALA A 53 -0.74 4.45 11.04
N GLY A 54 -1.72 4.15 11.88
CA GLY A 54 -2.65 5.15 12.44
C GLY A 54 -3.78 5.53 11.49
N LEU A 55 -3.98 4.78 10.40
CA LEU A 55 -5.10 4.97 9.49
C LEU A 55 -6.33 4.25 10.04
N ASP A 56 -7.45 4.96 10.10
CA ASP A 56 -8.71 4.41 10.57
C ASP A 56 -9.34 3.54 9.49
N VAL A 57 -9.10 2.23 9.59
CA VAL A 57 -9.61 1.22 8.65
C VAL A 57 -11.13 1.08 8.64
N ALA A 58 -11.84 1.60 9.66
CA ALA A 58 -13.30 1.66 9.66
C ALA A 58 -13.85 2.74 8.71
N THR A 59 -13.01 3.70 8.30
CA THR A 59 -13.36 4.78 7.38
C THR A 59 -12.63 4.70 6.03
N VAL A 60 -11.59 3.86 5.91
CA VAL A 60 -10.93 3.59 4.62
C VAL A 60 -11.87 2.79 3.72
N ASP A 61 -12.40 3.46 2.69
CA ASP A 61 -13.12 2.80 1.61
C ASP A 61 -12.13 2.18 0.62
N LEU A 62 -12.14 0.85 0.52
CA LEU A 62 -11.24 0.07 -0.33
C LEU A 62 -11.54 0.21 -1.83
N TYR A 63 -12.70 0.77 -2.18
CA TYR A 63 -13.17 1.03 -3.53
C TYR A 63 -12.97 2.48 -3.95
N ASP A 64 -12.66 3.37 -3.00
CA ASP A 64 -12.34 4.75 -3.30
C ASP A 64 -10.90 4.87 -3.82
N GLU A 65 -10.78 5.05 -5.14
CA GLU A 65 -9.51 5.21 -5.85
C GLU A 65 -8.73 6.48 -5.41
N SER A 66 -9.40 7.45 -4.77
CA SER A 66 -8.75 8.61 -4.16
C SER A 66 -8.07 8.27 -2.83
N VAL A 67 -8.44 7.14 -2.21
CA VAL A 67 -7.88 6.67 -0.93
C VAL A 67 -6.86 5.57 -1.17
N ILE A 68 -7.22 4.58 -1.99
CA ILE A 68 -6.39 3.42 -2.28
C ILE A 68 -6.17 3.24 -3.78
N GLU A 69 -4.91 3.21 -4.18
CA GLU A 69 -4.53 2.85 -5.54
C GLU A 69 -4.17 1.36 -5.58
N TRP A 70 -4.88 0.59 -6.41
CA TRP A 70 -4.57 -0.82 -6.66
C TRP A 70 -3.83 -0.99 -7.99
N GLN A 71 -2.57 -1.44 -7.95
CA GLN A 71 -1.76 -1.66 -9.15
C GLN A 71 -1.68 -3.13 -9.52
N GLY A 72 -1.89 -3.52 -10.78
CA GLY A 72 -1.76 -4.92 -11.20
C GLY A 72 -2.90 -5.84 -10.74
N GLY A 73 -4.10 -5.28 -10.54
CA GLY A 73 -5.30 -5.98 -10.08
C GLY A 73 -6.08 -5.14 -9.07
N ASN A 74 -7.16 -5.66 -8.53
CA ASN A 74 -7.99 -5.00 -7.50
C ASN A 74 -7.81 -5.68 -6.13
N HIS A 75 -8.64 -5.34 -5.14
CA HIS A 75 -8.59 -5.88 -3.78
C HIS A 75 -8.80 -7.40 -3.67
N LEU A 76 -9.20 -8.08 -4.75
CA LEU A 76 -9.37 -9.54 -4.81
C LEU A 76 -8.12 -10.26 -5.34
N VAL A 77 -7.15 -9.54 -5.91
CA VAL A 77 -5.98 -10.15 -6.56
C VAL A 77 -4.76 -9.93 -5.68
N TRP A 78 -4.18 -11.01 -5.13
CA TRP A 78 -3.04 -10.94 -4.22
C TRP A 78 -1.79 -11.69 -4.68
N GLY A 79 -1.82 -12.28 -5.87
CA GLY A 79 -0.81 -13.26 -6.27
C GLY A 79 -1.25 -14.66 -5.88
N ARG A 80 -0.49 -15.65 -6.34
CA ARG A 80 -1.01 -16.96 -6.75
C ARG A 80 -2.04 -17.59 -5.80
N GLU A 81 -3.24 -17.82 -6.35
CA GLU A 81 -4.08 -18.96 -6.01
C GLU A 81 -3.26 -20.21 -6.37
N ALA A 82 -2.88 -21.03 -5.38
CA ALA A 82 -2.08 -22.22 -5.62
C ALA A 82 -2.69 -23.09 -6.73
N ASP A 83 -1.93 -23.32 -7.80
CA ASP A 83 -1.96 -24.62 -8.48
C ASP A 83 -0.96 -25.53 -7.76
#